data_AF-A0A183PUV4-F1
#
_entry.id   AF-A0A183PUV4-F1
#
_cell.length_a   1.000
_cell.length_b   1.000
_cell.length_c   1.000
_cell.angle_alpha   90.00
_cell.angle_beta   90.00
_cell.angle_gamma   90.00
#
_symmetry.space_group_name_H-M   'P 1'
#
loop_
_entity.id
_entity.type
_entity.pdbx_description
1 polymer ?
#
loop_
_entity_poly.entity_id
_entity_poly.type
_entity_poly.pdbx_seq_one_letter_code
_entity_poly.pdbx_strand_id
1 'polypeptide(L)'
;MLLYSGHLEENSPYTQGVALILSKEARKPLIRWESYGSRNTKPSFKTKNDGITVNVIQCYVPTNDSNDDDKDRFYERLQSIMVKCSRKNLIILVGDLNAKVGMDNTGYEDIMGRHRLTGKKERERFQALQDLLEEEETTMGDNWKGIKETLTSTCQEVLSHNKHHHKEWISIDSLDKNQEKDKKKAIDDNRTIPEKAKVQTEYTESVRSVKRGISADRQECIEYLAITAEKLQMREI
;
A
#
# COMPACT_ATOMS: atom_id res chain seq x y z
N MET A 1 -10.33 16.84 4.53
CA MET A 1 -9.57 17.95 5.16
C MET A 1 -8.26 18.08 4.43
N LEU A 2 -7.82 19.29 4.09
CA LEU A 2 -6.55 19.54 3.41
C LEU A 2 -5.53 20.04 4.43
N LEU A 3 -4.40 19.35 4.54
CA LEU A 3 -3.22 19.85 5.23
C LEU A 3 -2.28 20.40 4.16
N TYR A 4 -1.90 21.66 4.27
CA TYR A 4 -1.07 22.33 3.28
C TYR A 4 0.10 23.03 3.95
N SER A 5 1.27 22.88 3.34
CA SER A 5 2.47 23.62 3.67
C SER A 5 3.00 24.26 2.41
N GLY A 6 3.28 25.56 2.44
CA GLY A 6 3.70 26.37 1.32
C GLY A 6 4.08 27.77 1.79
N HIS A 7 4.37 28.67 0.87
CA HIS A 7 4.58 30.07 1.23
C HIS A 7 3.25 30.73 1.62
N LEU A 8 3.26 31.47 2.73
CA LEU A 8 2.08 32.15 3.27
C LEU A 8 1.91 33.58 2.72
N GLU A 9 2.90 34.09 1.99
CA GLU A 9 2.92 35.44 1.45
C GLU A 9 2.18 35.51 0.11
N GLU A 10 1.26 36.48 -0.01
CA GLU A 10 0.35 36.66 -1.15
C GLU A 10 1.08 36.89 -2.49
N ASN A 11 2.34 37.38 -2.44
CA ASN A 11 3.18 37.67 -3.61
C ASN A 11 4.32 36.66 -3.82
N SER A 12 4.35 35.57 -3.05
CA SER A 12 5.38 34.54 -3.21
C SER A 12 5.17 33.76 -4.51
N PRO A 13 6.25 33.41 -5.25
CA PRO A 13 6.10 32.53 -6.40
C PRO A 13 5.53 31.19 -5.92
N TYR A 14 4.44 30.72 -6.56
CA TYR A 14 3.76 29.44 -6.25
C TYR A 14 4.61 28.20 -6.60
N THR A 15 5.92 28.24 -6.35
CA THR A 15 6.90 27.28 -6.83
C THR A 15 7.26 26.22 -5.78
N GLN A 16 6.57 26.20 -4.63
CA GLN A 16 6.85 25.29 -3.52
C GLN A 16 5.57 25.00 -2.73
N GLY A 17 5.37 23.74 -2.35
CA GLY A 17 4.25 23.35 -1.52
C GLY A 17 4.04 21.84 -1.45
N VAL A 18 3.65 21.34 -0.29
CA VAL A 18 3.18 19.96 -0.13
C VAL A 18 1.80 19.98 0.48
N ALA A 19 0.93 19.09 -0.02
CA ALA A 19 -0.43 18.96 0.47
C ALA A 19 -0.76 17.49 0.72
N LEU A 20 -1.49 17.25 1.81
CA LEU A 20 -2.05 15.96 2.16
C LEU A 20 -3.56 16.09 2.31
N ILE A 21 -4.30 15.32 1.52
CA ILE A 21 -5.76 15.27 1.59
C ILE A 21 -6.16 14.10 2.49
N LEU A 22 -6.90 14.41 3.54
CA LEU A 22 -7.45 13.43 4.48
C LEU A 22 -8.93 13.17 4.20
N SER A 23 -9.29 11.88 4.17
CA SER A 23 -10.68 11.44 4.19
C SER A 23 -11.36 11.80 5.52
N LYS A 24 -12.69 11.71 5.57
CA LYS A 24 -13.44 11.96 6.82
C LYS A 24 -13.01 11.02 7.94
N GLU A 25 -12.74 9.76 7.62
CA GLU A 25 -12.28 8.76 8.58
C GLU A 25 -10.85 9.04 9.06
N ALA A 26 -9.93 9.34 8.14
CA ALA A 26 -8.54 9.65 8.48
C ALA A 26 -8.38 10.95 9.29
N ARG A 27 -9.39 11.83 9.27
CA ARG A 27 -9.43 13.02 10.14
C ARG A 27 -9.65 12.68 11.62
N LYS A 28 -10.42 11.62 11.92
CA LYS A 28 -10.79 11.27 13.31
C LYS A 28 -9.56 10.93 14.18
N PRO A 29 -8.58 10.13 13.72
CA PRO A 29 -7.40 9.83 14.51
C PRO A 29 -6.30 10.90 14.42
N LEU A 30 -6.48 12.00 13.68
CA LEU A 30 -5.45 13.04 13.60
C LEU A 30 -5.31 13.74 14.95
N ILE A 31 -4.11 13.66 15.53
CA ILE A 31 -3.78 14.31 16.80
C ILE A 31 -3.41 15.77 16.57
N ARG A 32 -2.44 15.99 15.66
CA ARG A 32 -1.93 17.31 15.29
C ARG A 32 -1.23 17.23 13.94
N TRP A 33 -0.95 18.38 13.37
CA TRP A 33 -0.06 18.50 12.21
C TRP A 33 0.84 19.73 12.36
N GLU A 34 2.04 19.64 11.80
CA GLU A 34 3.04 20.70 11.85
C GLU A 34 3.62 20.90 10.43
N SER A 35 3.76 22.15 9.99
CA SER A 35 4.50 22.50 8.77
C SER A 35 5.93 22.89 9.13
N TYR A 36 6.89 22.40 8.36
CA TYR A 36 8.30 22.74 8.52
C TYR A 36 8.85 23.36 7.23
N GLY A 37 8.49 24.62 7.02
CA GLY A 37 8.80 25.36 5.79
C GLY A 37 7.93 24.88 4.62
N SER A 38 8.09 25.48 3.46
CA SER A 38 7.23 25.26 2.28
C SER A 38 7.21 23.82 1.73
N ARG A 39 8.14 22.95 2.15
CA ARG A 39 8.36 21.63 1.53
C ARG A 39 8.15 20.43 2.46
N ASN A 40 7.83 20.66 3.74
CA ASN A 40 7.64 19.58 4.69
C ASN A 40 6.36 19.76 5.51
N THR A 41 5.59 18.68 5.66
CA THR A 41 4.44 18.61 6.57
C THR A 41 4.49 17.32 7.35
N LYS A 42 4.17 17.38 8.64
CA LYS A 42 4.10 16.22 9.53
C LYS A 42 2.76 16.16 10.26
N PRO A 43 1.76 15.42 9.73
CA PRO A 43 0.64 14.97 10.54
C PRO A 43 1.00 13.78 11.43
N SER A 44 0.48 13.79 12.65
CA SER A 44 0.57 12.72 13.64
C SER A 44 -0.81 12.12 13.90
N PHE A 45 -0.93 10.80 13.84
CA PHE A 45 -2.18 10.06 14.02
C PHE A 45 -2.11 9.12 15.22
N LYS A 46 -3.21 9.04 15.96
CA LYS A 46 -3.41 8.06 17.01
C LYS A 46 -3.69 6.69 16.39
N THR A 47 -3.12 5.64 16.96
CA THR A 47 -3.48 4.25 16.60
C THR A 47 -4.40 3.63 17.64
N LYS A 48 -4.92 2.43 17.36
CA LYS A 48 -5.72 1.66 18.32
C LYS A 48 -4.89 1.19 19.53
N ASN A 49 -3.56 1.09 19.38
CA ASN A 49 -2.68 0.76 20.48
C ASN A 49 -2.27 2.03 21.22
N ASP A 50 -2.76 2.18 22.45
CA ASP A 50 -2.40 3.28 23.32
C ASP A 50 -0.90 3.25 23.61
N GLY A 51 -0.17 4.25 23.09
CA GLY A 51 1.29 4.34 23.17
C GLY A 51 2.01 4.33 21.82
N ILE A 52 1.33 3.95 20.73
CA ILE A 52 1.87 4.00 19.37
C ILE A 52 1.16 5.09 18.58
N THR A 53 1.93 6.03 18.01
CA THR A 53 1.43 7.00 17.03
C THR A 53 2.06 6.77 15.66
N VAL A 54 1.36 7.17 14.61
CA VAL A 54 1.89 7.18 13.23
C VAL A 54 2.20 8.62 12.86
N ASN A 55 3.46 8.91 12.55
CA ASN A 55 3.90 10.20 12.04
C ASN A 55 4.18 10.04 10.56
N VAL A 56 3.39 10.72 9.72
CA VAL A 56 3.67 10.77 8.28
C VAL A 56 4.44 12.06 8.04
N ILE A 57 5.63 11.97 7.44
CA ILE A 57 6.42 13.13 7.04
C ILE A 57 6.32 13.21 5.52
N GLN A 58 5.52 14.15 5.03
CA GLN A 58 5.48 14.45 3.60
C GLN A 58 6.55 15.49 3.27
N CYS A 59 7.40 15.18 2.31
CA CYS A 59 8.55 15.98 1.96
C CYS A 59 8.67 16.17 0.43
N TYR A 60 9.18 17.32 0.02
CA TYR A 60 9.57 17.62 -1.36
C TYR A 60 11.03 18.06 -1.37
N VAL A 61 11.94 17.15 -1.72
CA VAL A 61 13.39 17.40 -1.72
C VAL A 61 13.73 18.41 -2.83
N PRO A 62 14.68 19.33 -2.62
CA PRO A 62 15.17 20.20 -3.68
C PRO A 62 15.58 19.44 -4.95
N THR A 63 15.40 20.07 -6.11
CA THR A 63 15.70 19.45 -7.40
C THR A 63 17.19 19.14 -7.53
N ASN A 64 17.54 18.26 -8.48
CA ASN A 64 18.94 17.89 -8.72
C ASN A 64 19.84 19.09 -9.05
N ASP A 65 19.29 20.11 -9.70
CA ASP A 65 20.00 21.34 -10.09
C ASP A 65 20.14 22.35 -8.94
N SER A 66 19.51 22.09 -7.79
CA SER A 66 19.71 22.90 -6.58
C SER A 66 21.14 22.71 -6.06
N ASN A 67 21.72 23.79 -5.51
CA ASN A 67 23.05 23.73 -4.92
C ASN A 67 23.07 22.76 -3.72
N ASP A 68 24.28 22.34 -3.35
CA ASP A 68 24.45 21.36 -2.30
C ASP A 68 24.10 21.88 -0.91
N ASP A 69 24.34 23.17 -0.63
CA ASP A 69 24.03 23.80 0.66
C ASP A 69 22.52 23.80 0.95
N ASP A 70 21.70 24.05 -0.07
CA ASP A 70 20.24 24.01 0.03
C ASP A 70 19.72 22.60 0.27
N LYS A 71 20.37 21.59 -0.34
CA LYS A 71 20.09 20.19 -0.07
C LYS A 71 20.51 19.82 1.35
N ASP A 72 21.73 20.16 1.77
CA ASP A 72 22.25 19.86 3.11
C ASP A 72 21.36 20.47 4.20
N ARG A 73 20.99 21.75 4.06
CA ARG A 73 20.04 22.43 4.95
C ARG A 73 18.67 21.73 5.01
N PHE A 74 18.20 21.21 3.89
CA PHE A 74 16.96 20.44 3.85
C PHE A 74 17.09 19.13 4.63
N TYR A 75 18.16 18.36 4.42
CA TYR A 75 18.38 17.08 5.10
C TYR A 75 18.62 17.26 6.60
N GLU A 76 19.37 18.28 7.02
CA GLU A 76 19.54 18.64 8.45
C GLU A 76 18.18 18.94 9.11
N ARG A 77 17.32 19.69 8.41
CA ARG A 77 15.96 19.98 8.89
C ARG A 77 15.13 18.70 8.99
N LEU A 78 15.21 17.83 7.99
CA LEU A 78 14.49 16.56 7.98
C LEU A 78 14.95 15.65 9.13
N GLN A 79 16.25 15.54 9.36
CA GLN A 79 16.85 14.83 10.49
C GLN A 79 16.31 15.38 11.82
N SER A 80 16.27 16.71 11.98
CA SER A 80 15.71 17.34 13.19
C SER A 80 14.24 16.97 13.42
N ILE A 81 13.43 16.85 12.35
CA ILE A 81 12.03 16.42 12.45
C ILE A 81 11.95 14.95 12.88
N MET A 82 12.79 14.09 12.31
CA MET A 82 12.83 12.67 12.64
C MET A 82 13.26 12.42 14.09
N VAL A 83 14.31 13.11 14.57
CA VAL A 83 14.77 13.04 15.97
C VAL A 83 13.69 13.50 16.95
N LYS A 84 12.88 14.50 16.58
CA LYS A 84 11.75 14.97 17.41
C LYS A 84 10.58 13.99 17.46
N CYS A 85 10.52 13.01 16.57
CA CYS A 85 9.51 11.96 16.63
C CYS A 85 9.95 10.90 17.66
N SER A 86 9.12 10.62 18.66
CA SER A 86 9.47 9.61 19.67
C SER A 86 9.67 8.23 19.03
N ARG A 87 10.69 7.49 19.49
CA ARG A 87 11.08 6.15 19.02
C ARG A 87 9.99 5.07 19.13
N LYS A 88 8.96 5.29 19.96
CA LYS A 88 7.78 4.39 20.06
C LYS A 88 6.79 4.56 18.91
N ASN A 89 7.02 5.51 18.02
CA ASN A 89 6.12 5.87 16.95
C ASN A 89 6.58 5.32 15.61
N LEU A 90 5.62 4.90 14.79
CA LEU A 90 5.88 4.61 13.39
C LEU A 90 6.14 5.92 12.63
N ILE A 91 7.27 6.03 11.95
CA ILE A 91 7.58 7.16 11.06
C ILE A 91 7.44 6.67 9.62
N ILE A 92 6.61 7.34 8.82
CA ILE A 92 6.46 7.09 7.39
C ILE A 92 6.93 8.34 6.65
N LEU A 93 8.11 8.26 6.03
CA LEU A 93 8.61 9.31 5.15
C LEU A 93 8.04 9.11 3.75
N VAL A 94 7.30 10.10 3.24
CA VAL A 94 6.64 10.05 1.92
C VAL A 94 6.88 11.33 1.13
N GLY A 95 6.70 11.25 -0.19
CA GLY A 95 6.81 12.39 -1.09
C GLY A 95 7.91 12.21 -2.12
N ASP A 96 8.33 13.31 -2.74
CA ASP A 96 9.34 13.28 -3.79
C ASP A 96 10.72 13.52 -3.19
N LEU A 97 11.48 12.43 -3.10
CA LEU A 97 12.85 12.46 -2.58
C LEU A 97 13.89 12.88 -3.64
N ASN A 98 13.48 13.09 -4.90
CA ASN A 98 14.36 13.41 -6.03
C ASN A 98 15.57 12.46 -6.16
N ALA A 99 15.38 11.19 -5.78
CA ALA A 99 16.42 10.17 -5.82
C ALA A 99 16.88 9.89 -7.27
N LYS A 100 18.19 9.96 -7.52
CA LYS A 100 18.78 9.63 -8.83
C LYS A 100 18.76 8.12 -9.08
N VAL A 101 18.48 7.72 -10.32
CA VAL A 101 18.38 6.30 -10.71
C VAL A 101 19.70 5.80 -11.29
N GLY A 102 20.28 4.77 -10.67
CA GLY A 102 21.49 4.08 -11.12
C GLY A 102 21.35 2.55 -11.04
N MET A 103 22.23 1.82 -11.73
CA MET A 103 22.22 0.34 -11.75
C MET A 103 23.04 -0.31 -10.64
N ASP A 104 23.87 0.47 -9.93
CA ASP A 104 24.76 -0.04 -8.87
C ASP A 104 24.12 0.16 -7.49
N ASN A 105 23.78 -0.95 -6.84
CA ASN A 105 23.28 -1.02 -5.46
C ASN A 105 24.19 -1.86 -4.56
N THR A 106 25.45 -2.09 -4.96
CA THR A 106 26.41 -2.92 -4.23
C THR A 106 26.59 -2.41 -2.79
N GLY A 107 26.34 -3.26 -1.80
CA GLY A 107 26.46 -2.94 -0.37
C GLY A 107 25.22 -2.27 0.25
N TYR A 108 24.12 -2.15 -0.49
CA TYR A 108 22.87 -1.54 -0.05
C TYR A 108 21.63 -2.35 -0.47
N GLU A 109 21.79 -3.63 -0.75
CA GLU A 109 20.78 -4.52 -1.34
C GLU A 109 19.56 -4.73 -0.43
N ASP A 110 19.76 -4.65 0.89
CA ASP A 110 18.70 -4.83 1.89
C ASP A 110 17.81 -3.58 2.04
N ILE A 111 18.31 -2.41 1.61
CA ILE A 111 17.62 -1.13 1.76
C ILE A 111 17.19 -0.52 0.41
N MET A 112 17.79 -0.94 -0.71
CA MET A 112 17.52 -0.45 -2.06
C MET A 112 17.18 -1.60 -3.01
N GLY A 113 16.08 -1.45 -3.76
CA GLY A 113 15.74 -2.41 -4.80
C GLY A 113 16.75 -2.44 -5.95
N ARG A 114 16.75 -3.53 -6.74
CA ARG A 114 17.65 -3.81 -7.88
C ARG A 114 17.76 -2.73 -8.98
N HIS A 115 17.02 -1.63 -8.87
CA HIS A 115 17.08 -0.49 -9.77
C HIS A 115 16.99 0.78 -8.92
N ARG A 116 18.06 1.62 -8.89
CA ARG A 116 18.28 2.92 -8.16
C ARG A 116 19.29 2.76 -7.00
N LEU A 117 20.43 3.49 -6.89
CA LEU A 117 20.69 4.93 -6.72
C LEU A 117 22.09 5.32 -7.30
N THR A 118 22.26 6.50 -7.92
CA THR A 118 23.60 7.01 -8.35
C THR A 118 23.95 8.36 -7.74
N GLY A 119 24.99 8.39 -6.91
CA GLY A 119 25.54 9.61 -6.28
C GLY A 119 26.05 9.32 -4.87
N LYS A 120 27.36 9.46 -4.62
CA LYS A 120 27.96 9.14 -3.31
C LYS A 120 27.35 9.99 -2.18
N LYS A 121 27.14 11.28 -2.44
CA LYS A 121 26.62 12.25 -1.45
C LYS A 121 25.14 12.03 -1.12
N GLU A 122 24.31 11.71 -2.10
CA GLU A 122 22.90 11.37 -1.86
C GLU A 122 22.78 10.08 -1.03
N ARG A 123 23.62 9.07 -1.30
CA ARG A 123 23.66 7.84 -0.50
C ARG A 123 24.05 8.11 0.95
N GLU A 124 25.07 8.93 1.18
CA GLU A 124 25.49 9.33 2.54
C GLU A 124 24.35 10.04 3.30
N ARG A 125 23.59 10.92 2.63
CA ARG A 125 22.42 11.60 3.22
C ARG A 125 21.30 10.62 3.56
N PHE A 126 21.01 9.63 2.71
CA PHE A 126 20.02 8.59 3.01
C PHE A 126 20.47 7.66 4.14
N GLN A 127 21.74 7.27 4.16
CA GLN A 127 22.30 6.45 5.24
C GLN A 127 22.19 7.18 6.58
N ALA A 128 22.55 8.46 6.63
CA ALA A 128 22.41 9.26 7.84
C ALA A 128 20.95 9.35 8.35
N LEU A 129 19.95 9.24 7.48
CA LEU A 129 18.54 9.15 7.91
C LEU A 129 18.19 7.78 8.49
N GLN A 130 18.83 6.70 8.03
CA GLN A 130 18.63 5.34 8.52
C GLN A 130 19.34 5.10 9.85
N ASP A 131 20.59 5.55 9.99
CA ASP A 131 21.37 5.39 11.22
C ASP A 131 20.64 6.01 12.43
N LEU A 132 19.90 7.11 12.20
CA LEU A 132 19.04 7.74 13.20
C LEU A 132 17.86 6.87 13.68
N LEU A 133 17.52 5.81 12.95
CA LEU A 133 16.40 4.90 13.24
C LEU A 133 16.86 3.56 13.86
N GLU A 134 18.15 3.21 13.79
CA GLU A 134 18.66 1.88 14.15
C GLU A 134 19.11 1.72 15.63
N GLU A 135 19.22 2.80 16.41
CA GLU A 135 19.90 2.78 17.73
C GLU A 135 19.25 1.97 18.90
N GLU A 136 18.19 1.17 18.74
CA GLU A 136 17.57 0.49 19.91
C GLU A 136 16.88 -0.86 19.64
N GLU A 137 17.66 -1.91 19.37
CA GLU A 137 17.17 -3.27 19.00
C GLU A 137 16.33 -3.99 20.06
N THR A 138 16.47 -3.70 21.35
CA THR A 138 15.95 -4.62 22.40
C THR A 138 14.48 -4.39 22.79
N THR A 139 13.93 -3.20 22.54
CA THR A 139 12.48 -2.91 22.69
C THR A 139 11.75 -2.84 21.34
N MET A 140 12.51 -2.85 20.23
CA MET A 140 11.96 -2.76 18.88
C MET A 140 11.20 -4.02 18.46
N GLY A 141 11.59 -5.22 18.91
CA GLY A 141 10.95 -6.48 18.49
C GLY A 141 9.46 -6.56 18.84
N ASP A 142 9.11 -6.27 20.09
CA ASP A 142 7.72 -6.28 20.57
C ASP A 142 6.91 -5.09 20.05
N ASN A 143 7.53 -3.91 19.97
CA ASN A 143 6.93 -2.72 19.36
C ASN A 143 6.66 -2.96 17.87
N TRP A 144 7.60 -3.57 17.14
CA TRP A 144 7.48 -3.91 15.73
C TRP A 144 6.42 -4.97 15.49
N LYS A 145 6.33 -5.97 16.36
CA LYS A 145 5.22 -6.93 16.36
C LYS A 145 3.89 -6.21 16.54
N GLY A 146 3.76 -5.35 17.54
CA GLY A 146 2.55 -4.54 17.79
C GLY A 146 2.21 -3.60 16.64
N ILE A 147 3.20 -2.96 16.01
CA ILE A 147 3.04 -2.11 14.82
C ILE A 147 2.56 -2.94 13.64
N LYS A 148 3.19 -4.09 13.37
CA LYS A 148 2.79 -4.98 12.28
C LYS A 148 1.36 -5.49 12.47
N GLU A 149 0.99 -5.91 13.67
CA GLU A 149 -0.37 -6.33 14.00
C GLU A 149 -1.38 -5.18 13.83
N THR A 150 -1.04 -3.99 14.32
CA THR A 150 -1.90 -2.80 14.20
C THR A 150 -2.10 -2.37 12.74
N LEU A 151 -1.02 -2.30 11.95
CA LEU A 151 -1.09 -1.97 10.52
C LEU A 151 -1.85 -3.03 9.74
N THR A 152 -1.58 -4.31 10.01
CA THR A 152 -2.28 -5.42 9.35
C THR A 152 -3.78 -5.37 9.65
N SER A 153 -4.16 -5.19 10.91
CA SER A 153 -5.57 -5.07 11.33
C SER A 153 -6.24 -3.83 10.71
N THR A 154 -5.57 -2.68 10.72
CA THR A 154 -6.10 -1.44 10.12
C THR A 154 -6.26 -1.56 8.61
N CYS A 155 -5.28 -2.15 7.91
CA CYS A 155 -5.37 -2.44 6.48
C CYS A 155 -6.51 -3.43 6.19
N GLN A 156 -6.69 -4.47 7.01
CA GLN A 156 -7.80 -5.42 6.88
C GLN A 156 -9.17 -4.77 7.10
N GLU A 157 -9.27 -3.75 7.93
CA GLU A 157 -10.51 -3.00 8.22
C GLU A 157 -10.80 -1.95 7.14
N VAL A 158 -9.79 -1.15 6.76
CA VAL A 158 -9.93 -0.04 5.79
C VAL A 158 -10.03 -0.55 4.35
N LEU A 159 -9.17 -1.51 3.97
CA LEU A 159 -9.23 -2.10 2.63
C LEU A 159 -10.32 -3.16 2.52
N SER A 160 -10.94 -3.53 3.67
CA SER A 160 -11.72 -4.75 3.85
C SER A 160 -10.89 -5.99 3.46
N HIS A 161 -11.24 -7.17 3.99
CA HIS A 161 -11.00 -8.35 3.15
C HIS A 161 -11.80 -8.06 1.87
N ASN A 162 -11.18 -8.17 0.69
CA ASN A 162 -11.95 -8.55 -0.48
C ASN A 162 -12.53 -9.94 -0.13
N LYS A 163 -13.62 -9.94 0.65
CA LYS A 163 -14.54 -11.03 0.67
C LYS A 163 -15.02 -11.02 -0.76
N HIS A 164 -14.47 -11.92 -1.55
CA HIS A 164 -15.23 -12.45 -2.65
C HIS A 164 -16.56 -12.83 -2.00
N HIS A 165 -17.55 -11.96 -2.13
CA HIS A 165 -18.91 -12.33 -1.87
C HIS A 165 -19.15 -13.42 -2.88
N HIS A 166 -18.92 -14.66 -2.47
CA HIS A 166 -19.44 -15.81 -3.17
C HIS A 166 -20.92 -15.50 -3.25
N LYS A 167 -21.39 -15.30 -4.47
CA LYS A 167 -22.82 -15.16 -4.67
C LYS A 167 -23.37 -16.50 -4.21
N GLU A 168 -24.28 -16.50 -3.22
CA GLU A 168 -24.80 -17.71 -2.56
C GLU A 168 -25.32 -18.76 -3.54
N TRP A 169 -25.65 -18.34 -4.77
CA TRP A 169 -26.09 -19.21 -5.85
C TRP A 169 -24.99 -20.02 -6.54
N ILE A 170 -23.70 -19.71 -6.37
CA ILE A 170 -22.62 -20.47 -7.02
C ILE A 170 -22.31 -21.70 -6.18
N SER A 171 -22.45 -22.90 -6.78
CA SER A 171 -22.24 -24.18 -6.10
C SER A 171 -20.77 -24.43 -5.75
N ILE A 172 -20.53 -25.13 -4.65
CA ILE A 172 -19.19 -25.59 -4.22
C ILE A 172 -18.57 -26.48 -5.31
N ASP A 173 -19.37 -27.31 -5.99
CA ASP A 173 -18.91 -28.15 -7.11
C ASP A 173 -18.43 -27.36 -8.33
N SER A 174 -18.96 -26.14 -8.54
CA SER A 174 -18.52 -25.21 -9.59
C SER A 174 -17.23 -24.48 -9.17
N LEU A 175 -17.02 -24.30 -7.86
CA LEU A 175 -15.83 -23.68 -7.29
C LEU A 175 -14.63 -24.63 -7.25
N ASP A 176 -14.82 -25.90 -6.88
CA ASP A 176 -13.77 -26.92 -6.84
C ASP A 176 -13.18 -27.23 -8.22
N LYS A 177 -13.95 -27.00 -9.29
CA LYS A 177 -13.48 -27.11 -10.68
C LYS A 177 -12.55 -25.97 -11.10
N ASN A 178 -12.41 -24.91 -10.28
CA ASN A 178 -11.60 -23.74 -10.58
C ASN A 178 -10.11 -23.95 -10.22
N GLN A 179 -9.45 -24.82 -11.00
CA GLN A 179 -8.00 -25.07 -10.95
C GLN A 179 -7.21 -24.10 -11.85
N GLU A 180 -7.71 -22.89 -12.12
CA GLU A 180 -7.15 -21.97 -13.12
C GLU A 180 -5.70 -21.56 -12.80
N LYS A 181 -5.33 -21.44 -11.52
CA LYS A 181 -3.98 -21.04 -11.11
C LYS A 181 -2.94 -22.14 -11.39
N ASP A 182 -3.28 -23.40 -11.12
CA ASP A 182 -2.37 -24.54 -11.29
C ASP A 182 -2.17 -24.89 -12.77
N LYS A 183 -3.24 -24.81 -13.57
CA LYS A 183 -3.17 -25.06 -15.01
C LYS A 183 -2.44 -23.95 -15.77
N LYS A 184 -2.54 -22.69 -15.32
CA LYS A 184 -1.81 -21.57 -15.92
C LYS A 184 -0.31 -21.65 -15.65
N LYS A 185 0.07 -22.06 -14.43
CA LYS A 185 1.47 -22.36 -14.09
C LYS A 185 2.06 -23.47 -14.97
N ALA A 186 1.29 -24.53 -15.25
CA ALA A 186 1.72 -25.61 -16.14
C ALA A 186 1.94 -25.17 -17.61
N ILE A 187 1.28 -24.10 -18.08
CA ILE A 187 1.52 -23.55 -19.43
C ILE A 187 2.88 -22.82 -19.49
N ASP A 188 3.19 -22.05 -18.45
CA ASP A 188 4.42 -21.26 -18.35
C ASP A 188 5.67 -22.14 -18.17
N ASP A 189 5.54 -23.25 -17.43
CA ASP A 189 6.63 -24.19 -17.12
C ASP A 189 6.99 -25.16 -18.28
N ASN A 190 6.14 -25.31 -19.29
CA ASN A 190 6.39 -26.22 -20.42
C ASN A 190 7.40 -25.63 -21.42
N ARG A 191 8.29 -26.46 -21.97
CA ARG A 191 9.39 -25.99 -22.84
C ARG A 191 9.16 -26.24 -24.34
N THR A 192 8.35 -27.24 -24.70
CA THR A 192 8.15 -27.69 -26.09
C THR A 192 6.82 -27.17 -26.66
N ILE A 193 6.83 -26.70 -27.91
CA ILE A 193 5.67 -26.12 -28.63
C ILE A 193 4.42 -27.03 -28.65
N PRO A 194 4.50 -28.35 -28.97
CA PRO A 194 3.31 -29.22 -29.02
C PRO A 194 2.70 -29.49 -27.63
N GLU A 195 3.50 -29.55 -26.57
CA GLU A 195 3.02 -29.73 -25.20
C GLU A 195 2.29 -28.48 -24.71
N LYS A 196 2.80 -27.29 -25.02
CA LYS A 196 2.09 -26.02 -24.76
C LYS A 196 0.73 -25.97 -25.45
N ALA A 197 0.63 -26.41 -26.71
CA ALA A 197 -0.64 -26.44 -27.44
C ALA A 197 -1.67 -27.37 -26.79
N LYS A 198 -1.22 -28.52 -26.28
CA LYS A 198 -2.08 -29.47 -25.56
C LYS A 198 -2.59 -28.88 -24.25
N VAL A 199 -1.70 -28.35 -23.41
CA VAL A 199 -2.08 -27.75 -22.11
C VAL A 199 -2.96 -26.51 -22.31
N GLN A 200 -2.72 -25.72 -23.37
CA GLN A 200 -3.58 -24.58 -23.73
C GLN A 200 -5.00 -25.01 -24.12
N THR A 201 -5.14 -26.16 -24.79
CA THR A 201 -6.44 -26.73 -25.17
C THR A 201 -7.19 -27.19 -23.93
N GLU A 202 -6.52 -27.94 -23.04
CA GLU A 202 -7.07 -28.41 -21.76
C GLU A 202 -7.49 -27.24 -20.84
N TYR A 203 -6.70 -26.16 -20.80
CA TYR A 203 -7.05 -24.93 -20.09
C TYR A 203 -8.33 -24.29 -20.65
N THR A 204 -8.44 -24.20 -21.98
CA THR A 204 -9.59 -23.61 -22.67
C THR A 204 -10.88 -24.41 -22.40
N GLU A 205 -10.80 -25.74 -22.41
CA GLU A 205 -11.92 -26.61 -22.10
C GLU A 205 -12.35 -26.52 -20.63
N SER A 206 -11.38 -26.45 -19.72
CA SER A 206 -11.64 -26.25 -18.29
C SER A 206 -12.40 -24.95 -18.03
N VAL A 207 -11.99 -23.84 -18.66
CA VAL A 207 -12.67 -22.53 -18.56
C VAL A 207 -14.09 -22.60 -19.12
N ARG A 208 -14.30 -23.29 -20.25
CA ARG A 208 -15.65 -23.51 -20.82
C ARG A 208 -16.53 -24.33 -19.88
N SER A 209 -15.97 -25.33 -19.21
CA SER A 209 -16.69 -26.16 -18.24
C SER A 209 -17.14 -25.37 -17.02
N VAL A 210 -16.25 -24.56 -16.44
CA VAL A 210 -16.57 -23.67 -15.30
C VAL A 210 -17.66 -22.66 -15.67
N LYS A 211 -17.57 -22.03 -16.85
CA LYS A 211 -18.61 -21.11 -17.34
C LYS A 211 -19.98 -21.77 -17.48
N ARG A 212 -20.02 -23.04 -17.93
CA ARG A 212 -21.27 -23.82 -18.02
C ARG A 212 -21.85 -24.13 -16.64
N GLY A 213 -21.02 -24.54 -15.67
CA GLY A 213 -21.45 -24.78 -14.29
C GLY A 213 -22.07 -23.53 -13.66
N ILE A 214 -21.37 -22.40 -13.74
CA ILE A 214 -21.87 -21.10 -13.25
C ILE A 214 -23.20 -20.71 -13.94
N SER A 215 -23.36 -21.00 -15.23
CA SER A 215 -24.62 -20.71 -15.92
C SER A 215 -25.78 -21.60 -15.43
N ALA A 216 -25.51 -22.86 -15.10
CA ALA A 216 -26.51 -23.79 -14.57
C ALA A 216 -26.92 -23.41 -13.15
N ASP A 217 -25.94 -23.16 -12.28
CA ASP A 217 -26.14 -22.70 -10.90
C ASP A 217 -27.02 -21.43 -10.84
N ARG A 218 -26.80 -20.50 -11.78
CA ARG A 218 -27.61 -19.28 -11.90
C ARG A 218 -29.06 -19.60 -12.27
N GLN A 219 -29.28 -20.54 -13.18
CA GLN A 219 -30.61 -20.93 -13.64
C GLN A 219 -31.40 -21.62 -12.52
N GLU A 220 -30.76 -22.55 -11.81
CA GLU A 220 -31.35 -23.27 -10.67
C GLU A 220 -31.76 -22.31 -9.55
N CYS A 221 -30.93 -21.31 -9.25
CA CYS A 221 -31.26 -20.29 -8.25
C CYS A 221 -32.49 -19.46 -8.66
N ILE A 222 -32.59 -19.06 -9.93
CA ILE A 222 -33.75 -18.31 -10.45
C ILE A 222 -35.03 -19.15 -10.35
N GLU A 223 -34.96 -20.43 -10.71
CA GLU A 223 -36.10 -21.36 -10.64
C GLU A 223 -36.54 -21.59 -9.19
N TYR A 224 -35.61 -21.79 -8.26
CA TYR A 224 -35.91 -21.91 -6.83
C TYR A 224 -36.60 -20.66 -6.26
N LEU A 225 -36.13 -19.47 -6.65
CA LEU A 225 -36.73 -18.19 -6.23
C LEU A 225 -38.14 -18.02 -6.80
N ALA A 226 -38.36 -18.38 -8.07
CA ALA A 226 -39.68 -18.34 -8.71
C ALA A 226 -40.68 -19.27 -8.00
N ILE A 227 -40.30 -20.52 -7.75
CA ILE A 227 -41.13 -21.51 -7.04
C ILE A 227 -41.45 -21.03 -5.61
N THR A 228 -40.49 -20.40 -4.93
CA THR A 228 -40.68 -19.90 -3.57
C THR A 228 -41.64 -18.70 -3.55
N ALA A 229 -41.54 -17.79 -4.53
CA ALA A 229 -42.44 -16.67 -4.67
C ALA A 229 -43.89 -17.11 -4.94
N GLU A 230 -44.09 -18.08 -5.83
CA GLU A 230 -45.41 -18.67 -6.11
C GLU A 230 -46.02 -19.34 -4.87
N LYS A 231 -45.21 -20.07 -4.09
CA LYS A 231 -45.66 -20.71 -2.84
C LYS A 231 -46.01 -19.70 -1.75
N LEU A 232 -45.31 -18.56 -1.68
CA LEU A 232 -45.62 -17.49 -0.73
C LEU A 232 -46.92 -16.78 -1.11
N GLN A 233 -47.15 -16.51 -2.40
CA GLN A 233 -48.40 -15.93 -2.89
C GLN A 233 -49.61 -16.85 -2.64
N MET A 234 -49.46 -18.17 -2.76
CA MET A 234 -50.53 -19.12 -2.44
C MET A 234 -50.78 -19.34 -0.94
N ARG A 235 -49.88 -18.90 -0.05
CA ARG A 235 -50.07 -18.96 1.42
C ARG A 235 -50.73 -17.70 1.99
N GLU A 236 -50.80 -16.62 1.21
CA GLU A 236 -51.40 -15.34 1.60
C GLU A 236 -52.89 -15.23 1.19
N ILE A 237 -53.47 -16.30 0.65
CA ILE A 237 -54.90 -16.48 0.31
C ILE A 237 -55.50 -17.48 1.29
#